data_AF-A0A1A8HB90-F1
#
_entry.id   AF-A0A1A8HB90-F1
#
_cell.length_a   1.000
_cell.length_b   1.000
_cell.length_c   1.000
_cell.angle_alpha   90.00
_cell.angle_beta   90.00
_cell.angle_gamma   90.00
#
_symmetry.space_group_name_H-M   'P 1'
#
loop_
_entity.id
_entity.type
_entity.pdbx_description
1 polymer ?
#
loop_
_entity_poly.entity_id
_entity_poly.type
_entity_poly.pdbx_seq_one_letter_code
_entity_poly.pdbx_strand_id
1 'polypeptide(L)'
;FKLLGHKRTGSSDSKVSLGGFSLLGRSKHSNSDQNNLCINGNHVYTEEAESRNGSTLSLNTSEQGSAEDVRKHAPLGFAESVPVPSFRPESTGKAVVEQQCHQEEERKRVAEEKRIAEAKKLEEEERYKAEAKRLQEEEQRRQQEEQERRRHFIESDASRKKQKEAEEEGRMLEEAENQRLEEERRRAEEQKRQEEASMSDRLTSLFGMIRKKEEKKDEAQQQTKEEQKPSPALHTEGQPA
;
A
#
# COMPACT_ATOMS: atom_id res chain seq x y z
N PHE A 1 17.83 13.28 33.03
CA PHE A 1 17.20 12.97 31.73
C PHE A 1 16.01 13.88 31.53
N LYS A 2 16.07 14.80 30.55
CA LYS A 2 14.94 15.67 30.19
C LYS A 2 14.12 14.91 29.15
N LEU A 3 12.89 14.55 29.48
CA LEU A 3 11.96 13.95 28.53
C LEU A 3 11.58 15.04 27.50
N LEU A 4 12.05 14.86 26.27
CA LEU A 4 11.74 15.72 25.14
C LEU A 4 10.26 15.54 24.79
N GLY A 5 9.44 16.50 25.19
CA GLY A 5 8.00 16.51 24.95
C GLY A 5 7.68 16.46 23.45
N HIS A 6 6.92 15.45 23.06
CA HIS A 6 6.35 15.30 21.72
C HIS A 6 5.56 16.57 21.35
N LYS A 7 5.95 17.23 20.26
CA LYS A 7 5.18 18.33 19.67
C LYS A 7 4.12 17.71 18.75
N ARG A 8 2.85 17.93 19.07
CA ARG A 8 1.76 17.81 18.10
C ARG A 8 1.98 18.90 17.05
N THR A 9 2.48 18.53 15.87
CA THR A 9 2.50 19.39 14.69
C THR A 9 1.08 19.48 14.15
N GLY A 10 0.43 20.61 14.43
CA GLY A 10 -0.72 21.09 13.67
C GLY A 10 -0.26 21.84 12.41
N SER A 11 -1.03 21.66 11.34
CA SER A 11 -1.03 22.35 10.04
C SER A 11 0.06 21.96 9.03
N SER A 12 -0.38 21.57 7.81
CA SER A 12 -0.24 22.42 6.62
C SER A 12 -1.05 21.85 5.46
N ASP A 13 -1.93 22.68 4.91
CA ASP A 13 -2.65 22.52 3.64
C ASP A 13 -1.67 22.11 2.52
N SER A 14 -1.99 21.06 1.77
CA SER A 14 -1.25 20.67 0.57
C SER A 14 -2.22 20.46 -0.60
N LYS A 15 -2.50 21.57 -1.28
CA LYS A 15 -2.89 21.60 -2.69
C LYS A 15 -1.75 21.02 -3.52
N VAL A 16 -1.77 19.71 -3.80
CA VAL A 16 -0.88 19.12 -4.80
C VAL A 16 -1.65 18.96 -6.11
N SER A 17 -1.28 19.82 -7.05
CA SER A 17 -1.39 19.72 -8.52
C SER A 17 -2.35 18.69 -9.10
N LEU A 18 -3.50 19.19 -9.59
CA LEU A 18 -4.11 18.65 -10.81
C LEU A 18 -3.13 18.89 -11.98
N GLY A 19 -2.33 17.89 -12.31
CA GLY A 19 -1.50 17.84 -13.52
C GLY A 19 -1.72 16.50 -14.21
N GLY A 20 -2.35 16.54 -15.38
CA GLY A 20 -3.08 15.40 -15.95
C GLY A 20 -2.24 14.34 -16.65
N PHE A 21 -2.71 13.11 -16.56
CA PHE A 21 -2.74 12.14 -17.66
C PHE A 21 -3.94 11.21 -17.44
N SER A 22 -5.05 11.51 -18.12
CA SER A 22 -6.13 10.56 -18.33
C SER A 22 -5.89 9.87 -19.67
N LEU A 23 -5.38 8.64 -19.65
CA LEU A 23 -5.54 7.71 -20.76
C LEU A 23 -6.04 6.36 -20.25
N LEU A 24 -7.36 6.21 -20.44
CA LEU A 24 -8.08 4.97 -20.73
C LEU A 24 -8.31 3.95 -19.60
N GLY A 25 -9.44 4.12 -18.91
CA GLY A 25 -10.04 3.08 -18.07
C GLY A 25 -11.31 3.56 -17.38
N ARG A 26 -12.40 3.77 -18.16
CA ARG A 26 -13.73 4.07 -17.62
C ARG A 26 -14.17 2.99 -16.62
N SER A 27 -14.18 3.31 -15.33
CA SER A 27 -15.31 2.99 -14.48
C SER A 27 -15.66 4.24 -13.68
N LYS A 28 -16.85 4.81 -13.95
CA LYS A 28 -17.45 5.79 -13.06
C LYS A 28 -17.89 5.03 -11.81
N HIS A 29 -16.96 4.77 -10.90
CA HIS A 29 -17.33 4.43 -9.54
C HIS A 29 -17.11 5.68 -8.69
N SER A 30 -18.17 6.09 -8.01
CA SER A 30 -18.23 7.30 -7.21
C SER A 30 -17.10 7.27 -6.17
N ASN A 31 -16.26 8.31 -6.14
CA ASN A 31 -15.22 8.48 -5.13
C ASN A 31 -15.77 8.54 -3.69
N SER A 32 -17.09 8.70 -3.50
CA SER A 32 -17.73 8.63 -2.18
C SER A 32 -17.71 7.23 -1.58
N ASP A 33 -17.88 6.19 -2.40
CA ASP A 33 -18.18 4.85 -1.89
C ASP A 33 -16.91 4.07 -1.51
N GLN A 34 -15.77 4.45 -2.08
CA GLN A 34 -14.46 3.89 -1.70
C GLN A 34 -13.89 4.51 -0.41
N ASN A 35 -14.39 5.67 0.02
CA ASN A 35 -13.88 6.38 1.20
C ASN A 35 -14.70 6.11 2.48
N ASN A 36 -15.83 5.41 2.36
CA ASN A 36 -16.68 5.08 3.50
C ASN A 36 -16.31 3.74 4.17
N LEU A 37 -15.41 2.95 3.58
CA LEU A 37 -14.90 1.75 4.26
C LEU A 37 -13.93 2.15 5.36
N CYS A 38 -14.17 1.70 6.59
CA CYS A 38 -13.21 1.82 7.67
C CYS A 38 -11.86 1.21 7.27
N ILE A 39 -10.79 1.68 7.89
CA ILE A 39 -9.41 1.23 7.63
C ILE A 39 -9.22 -0.29 7.74
N ASN A 40 -10.11 -0.97 8.47
CA ASN A 40 -10.13 -2.42 8.65
C ASN A 40 -11.05 -3.17 7.65
N GLY A 41 -11.70 -2.48 6.70
CA GLY A 41 -12.53 -3.06 5.64
C GLY A 41 -13.87 -3.69 6.06
N ASN A 42 -14.11 -3.90 7.36
CA ASN A 42 -15.29 -4.62 7.86
C ASN A 42 -16.52 -3.74 8.16
N HIS A 43 -16.38 -2.43 8.15
CA HIS A 43 -17.46 -1.49 8.45
C HIS A 43 -17.51 -0.40 7.40
N VAL A 44 -18.72 -0.02 7.00
CA VAL A 44 -18.98 1.09 6.10
C VAL A 44 -19.62 2.19 6.92
N TYR A 45 -19.00 3.36 6.97
CA TYR A 45 -19.61 4.56 7.52
C TYR A 45 -20.76 4.97 6.60
N THR A 46 -21.98 4.59 6.98
CA THR A 46 -23.17 5.19 6.41
C THR A 46 -23.32 6.57 7.03
N GLU A 47 -23.04 7.62 6.27
CA GLU A 47 -23.49 8.98 6.57
C GLU A 47 -25.02 8.96 6.55
N GLU A 48 -25.62 8.59 7.69
CA GLU A 48 -27.03 8.82 7.92
C GLU A 48 -27.18 10.33 8.13
N ALA A 49 -27.89 11.00 7.21
CA ALA A 49 -28.18 12.41 7.35
C ALA A 49 -28.86 12.62 8.71
N GLU A 50 -28.16 13.24 9.65
CA GLU A 50 -28.65 13.56 10.99
C GLU A 50 -29.93 14.38 10.85
N SER A 51 -31.08 13.72 10.90
CA SER A 51 -32.34 14.36 11.21
C SER A 51 -32.25 14.78 12.68
N ARG A 52 -31.74 15.99 12.87
CA ARG A 52 -32.03 16.89 13.98
C ARG A 52 -33.37 16.52 14.60
N ASN A 53 -33.34 15.74 15.69
CA ASN A 53 -34.35 15.62 16.74
C ASN A 53 -33.87 14.59 17.77
N GLY A 54 -33.49 15.07 18.95
CA GLY A 54 -33.06 14.23 20.06
C GLY A 54 -34.16 13.30 20.56
N SER A 55 -33.79 12.06 20.92
CA SER A 55 -34.62 11.19 21.74
C SER A 55 -33.73 10.19 22.48
N THR A 56 -33.63 10.35 23.79
CA THR A 56 -33.03 9.39 24.72
C THR A 56 -34.08 8.37 25.11
N LEU A 57 -34.36 7.34 24.29
CA LEU A 57 -35.33 6.30 24.66
C LEU A 57 -34.87 4.90 24.26
N SER A 58 -34.45 4.15 25.29
CA SER A 58 -34.82 2.76 25.60
C SER A 58 -34.75 1.73 24.47
N LEU A 59 -33.64 0.98 24.45
CA LEU A 59 -33.58 -0.34 23.81
C LEU A 59 -34.24 -1.36 24.74
N ASN A 60 -35.50 -1.70 24.47
CA ASN A 60 -36.14 -2.95 24.89
C ASN A 60 -37.43 -3.16 24.09
N THR A 61 -37.30 -3.65 22.86
CA THR A 61 -38.39 -4.33 22.16
C THR A 61 -37.79 -5.36 21.24
N SER A 62 -37.96 -6.64 21.57
CA SER A 62 -38.45 -7.68 20.64
C SER A 62 -38.07 -9.06 21.15
N GLU A 63 -39.04 -9.79 21.72
CA GLU A 63 -39.24 -11.18 21.33
C GLU A 63 -40.66 -11.63 21.72
N GLN A 64 -41.38 -12.11 20.71
CA GLN A 64 -42.74 -12.62 20.76
C GLN A 64 -42.78 -13.91 21.59
N GLY A 65 -43.53 -13.89 22.70
CA GLY A 65 -43.94 -15.11 23.40
C GLY A 65 -45.15 -15.74 22.72
N SER A 66 -44.93 -16.88 22.07
CA SER A 66 -45.98 -17.76 21.52
C SER A 66 -46.91 -18.26 22.62
N ALA A 67 -48.22 -18.08 22.46
CA ALA A 67 -49.25 -18.69 23.30
C ALA A 67 -49.98 -19.76 22.47
N GLU A 68 -49.69 -21.03 22.73
CA GLU A 68 -50.45 -22.15 22.17
C GLU A 68 -51.74 -22.35 22.98
N ASP A 69 -52.86 -21.97 22.36
CA ASP A 69 -54.23 -22.16 22.84
C ASP A 69 -54.65 -23.63 22.63
N VAL A 70 -54.57 -24.45 23.69
CA VAL A 70 -55.09 -25.83 23.67
C VAL A 70 -56.60 -25.79 23.84
N ARG A 71 -57.32 -25.61 22.74
CA ARG A 71 -58.76 -25.84 22.66
C ARG A 71 -59.04 -27.34 22.78
N LYS A 72 -59.40 -27.78 23.99
CA LYS A 72 -59.98 -29.11 24.21
C LYS A 72 -61.37 -29.16 23.59
N HIS A 73 -61.52 -29.94 22.53
CA HIS A 73 -62.83 -30.31 22.01
C HIS A 73 -63.54 -31.21 23.03
N ALA A 74 -64.56 -30.68 23.70
CA ALA A 74 -65.62 -31.45 24.31
C ALA A 74 -66.78 -31.58 23.30
N PRO A 75 -67.31 -32.79 23.04
CA PRO A 75 -68.65 -32.93 22.50
C PRO A 75 -69.64 -33.16 23.65
N LEU A 76 -70.59 -32.25 23.74
CA LEU A 76 -71.81 -32.37 24.53
C LEU A 76 -72.71 -33.49 23.98
N GLY A 77 -73.13 -34.36 24.90
CA GLY A 77 -74.53 -34.76 25.08
C GLY A 77 -75.18 -35.67 24.05
N PHE A 78 -75.37 -36.94 24.43
CA PHE A 78 -76.65 -37.63 24.22
C PHE A 78 -76.99 -38.44 25.46
N ALA A 79 -78.15 -38.12 26.03
CA ALA A 79 -78.76 -38.79 27.16
C ALA A 79 -79.42 -40.09 26.69
N GLU A 80 -79.17 -41.21 27.38
CA GLU A 80 -80.21 -42.10 27.90
C GLU A 80 -79.60 -43.31 28.60
N SER A 81 -80.32 -43.78 29.62
CA SER A 81 -80.15 -45.05 30.35
C SER A 81 -78.94 -45.16 31.27
N VAL A 82 -79.23 -44.87 32.54
CA VAL A 82 -78.53 -45.37 33.72
C VAL A 82 -78.66 -46.91 33.76
N PRO A 83 -77.56 -47.66 33.86
CA PRO A 83 -77.54 -48.87 34.66
C PRO A 83 -76.88 -48.54 35.99
N VAL A 84 -77.66 -48.69 37.05
CA VAL A 84 -77.20 -48.70 38.44
C VAL A 84 -75.91 -49.53 38.54
N PRO A 85 -74.78 -48.99 39.04
CA PRO A 85 -73.63 -49.81 39.32
C PRO A 85 -74.01 -50.70 40.49
N SER A 86 -74.26 -51.98 40.21
CA SER A 86 -74.32 -53.01 41.24
C SER A 86 -73.04 -52.91 42.06
N PHE A 87 -73.18 -52.50 43.32
CA PHE A 87 -72.08 -52.30 44.24
C PHE A 87 -71.49 -53.68 44.59
N ARG A 88 -70.62 -54.20 43.73
CA ARG A 88 -69.66 -55.24 44.11
C ARG A 88 -68.61 -54.59 45.00
N PRO A 89 -68.35 -55.11 46.22
CA PRO A 89 -67.23 -54.66 47.01
C PRO A 89 -65.93 -55.21 46.39
N GLU A 90 -65.45 -54.56 45.32
CA GLU A 90 -64.10 -54.71 44.80
C GLU A 90 -63.24 -53.55 45.35
N SER A 91 -63.09 -53.51 46.67
CA SER A 91 -62.24 -52.53 47.36
C SER A 91 -60.84 -53.04 47.66
N THR A 92 -60.53 -54.31 47.37
CA THR A 92 -59.21 -54.92 47.62
C THR A 92 -58.37 -55.15 46.36
N GLY A 93 -58.98 -55.18 45.16
CA GLY A 93 -58.26 -55.39 43.89
C GLY A 93 -57.71 -54.12 43.25
N LYS A 94 -58.35 -52.96 43.49
CA LYS A 94 -57.97 -51.69 42.84
C LYS A 94 -56.64 -51.13 43.36
N ALA A 95 -56.37 -51.29 44.66
CA ALA A 95 -55.12 -50.86 45.27
C ALA A 95 -53.90 -51.66 44.76
N VAL A 96 -54.06 -52.97 44.50
CA VAL A 96 -52.98 -53.83 43.97
C VAL A 96 -52.69 -53.48 42.50
N VAL A 97 -53.74 -53.22 41.70
CA VAL A 97 -53.59 -52.80 40.30
C VAL A 97 -52.98 -51.40 40.18
N GLU A 98 -53.37 -50.44 41.03
CA GLU A 98 -52.74 -49.12 41.08
C GLU A 98 -51.27 -49.19 41.52
N GLN A 99 -50.94 -50.01 42.52
CA GLN A 99 -49.56 -50.23 42.95
C GLN A 99 -48.70 -50.86 41.83
N GLN A 100 -49.28 -51.79 41.05
CA GLN A 100 -48.62 -52.39 39.90
C GLN A 100 -48.42 -51.38 38.76
N CYS A 101 -49.41 -50.52 38.50
CA CYS A 101 -49.34 -49.46 37.50
C CYS A 101 -48.25 -48.42 37.86
N HIS A 102 -48.18 -48.01 39.13
CA HIS A 102 -47.16 -47.08 39.61
C HIS A 102 -45.74 -47.69 39.51
N GLN A 103 -45.59 -48.98 39.82
CA GLN A 103 -44.30 -49.66 39.69
C GLN A 103 -43.87 -49.84 38.21
N GLU A 104 -44.82 -50.01 37.29
CA GLU A 104 -44.53 -50.03 35.85
C GLU A 104 -44.18 -48.63 35.31
N GLU A 105 -44.86 -47.59 35.78
CA GLU A 105 -44.57 -46.20 35.41
C GLU A 105 -43.18 -45.78 35.88
N GLU A 106 -42.80 -46.10 37.12
CA GLU A 106 -41.45 -45.84 37.65
C GLU A 106 -40.37 -46.57 36.83
N ARG A 107 -40.63 -47.82 36.41
CA ARG A 107 -39.71 -48.56 35.51
C ARG A 107 -39.58 -47.89 34.14
N LYS A 108 -40.67 -47.33 33.60
CA LYS A 108 -40.65 -46.59 32.33
C LYS A 108 -39.87 -45.28 32.47
N ARG A 109 -40.06 -44.53 33.56
CA ARG A 109 -39.31 -43.30 33.85
C ARG A 109 -37.80 -43.56 33.96
N VAL A 110 -37.39 -44.60 34.68
CA VAL A 110 -35.97 -44.97 34.79
C VAL A 110 -35.39 -45.43 33.45
N ALA A 111 -36.16 -46.12 32.60
CA ALA A 111 -35.71 -46.53 31.28
C ALA A 111 -35.58 -45.33 30.32
N GLU A 112 -36.50 -44.38 30.38
CA GLU A 112 -36.46 -43.14 29.60
C GLU A 112 -35.30 -42.24 30.02
N GLU A 113 -35.06 -42.08 31.33
CA GLU A 113 -33.92 -41.34 31.87
C GLU A 113 -32.59 -41.93 31.41
N LYS A 114 -32.46 -43.27 31.38
CA LYS A 114 -31.27 -43.94 30.84
C LYS A 114 -31.06 -43.66 29.35
N ARG A 115 -32.12 -43.65 28.54
CA ARG A 115 -32.02 -43.31 27.11
C ARG A 115 -31.61 -41.85 26.89
N ILE A 116 -32.13 -40.93 27.70
CA ILE A 116 -31.75 -39.52 27.64
C ILE A 116 -30.28 -39.33 28.05
N ALA A 117 -29.83 -40.00 29.11
CA ALA A 117 -28.44 -39.94 29.56
C ALA A 117 -27.46 -40.52 28.52
N GLU A 118 -27.84 -41.62 27.86
CA GLU A 118 -27.04 -42.21 26.77
C GLU A 118 -26.99 -41.31 25.54
N ALA A 119 -28.13 -40.73 25.12
CA ALA A 119 -28.18 -39.77 24.03
C ALA A 119 -27.32 -38.53 24.30
N LYS A 120 -27.34 -38.00 25.53
CA LYS A 120 -26.52 -36.86 25.93
C LYS A 120 -25.03 -37.17 25.88
N LYS A 121 -24.61 -38.38 26.29
CA LYS A 121 -23.21 -38.81 26.19
C LYS A 121 -22.75 -38.89 24.74
N LEU A 122 -23.60 -39.41 23.85
CA LEU A 122 -23.29 -39.52 22.43
C LEU A 122 -23.17 -38.14 21.77
N GLU A 123 -24.06 -37.21 22.11
CA GLU A 123 -23.98 -35.81 21.63
C GLU A 123 -22.68 -35.12 22.11
N GLU A 124 -22.30 -35.31 23.38
CA GLU A 124 -21.07 -34.75 23.93
C GLU A 124 -19.82 -35.32 23.25
N GLU A 125 -19.80 -36.62 22.96
CA GLU A 125 -18.71 -37.26 22.23
C GLU A 125 -18.60 -36.75 20.77
N GLU A 126 -19.72 -36.54 20.09
CA GLU A 126 -19.73 -35.94 18.74
C GLU A 126 -19.25 -34.49 18.77
N ARG A 127 -19.68 -33.70 19.75
CA ARG A 127 -19.19 -32.33 19.93
C ARG A 127 -17.68 -32.29 20.16
N TYR A 128 -17.16 -33.18 21.02
CA TYR A 128 -15.73 -33.28 21.26
C TYR A 128 -14.94 -33.64 20.00
N LYS A 129 -15.42 -34.61 19.21
CA LYS A 129 -14.79 -34.98 17.92
C LYS A 129 -14.84 -33.84 16.92
N ALA A 130 -15.95 -33.12 16.83
CA ALA A 130 -16.09 -31.97 15.95
C ALA A 130 -15.13 -30.84 16.35
N GLU A 131 -15.03 -30.54 17.64
CA GLU A 131 -14.11 -29.51 18.16
C GLU A 131 -12.65 -29.89 17.94
N ALA A 132 -12.26 -31.15 18.20
CA ALA A 132 -10.92 -31.65 17.93
C ALA A 132 -10.54 -31.53 16.44
N LYS A 133 -11.48 -31.85 15.54
CA LYS A 133 -11.27 -31.69 14.08
C LYS A 133 -11.10 -30.22 13.69
N ARG A 134 -11.92 -29.32 14.26
CA ARG A 134 -11.80 -27.86 14.01
C ARG A 134 -10.46 -27.32 14.49
N LEU A 135 -9.99 -27.75 15.65
CA LEU A 135 -8.70 -27.33 16.18
C LEU A 135 -7.54 -27.80 15.29
N GLN A 136 -7.59 -29.05 14.82
CA GLN A 136 -6.61 -29.59 13.89
C GLN A 136 -6.58 -28.83 12.56
N GLU A 137 -7.76 -28.50 12.01
CA GLU A 137 -7.86 -27.70 10.78
C GLU A 137 -7.34 -26.27 10.97
N GLU A 138 -7.65 -25.63 12.10
CA GLU A 138 -7.11 -24.31 12.42
C GLU A 138 -5.59 -24.33 12.57
N GLU A 139 -5.03 -25.34 13.22
CA GLU A 139 -3.58 -25.50 13.37
C GLU A 139 -2.91 -25.69 12.00
N GLN A 140 -3.46 -26.55 11.14
CA GLN A 140 -2.95 -26.72 9.78
C GLN A 140 -3.02 -25.43 8.97
N ARG A 141 -4.12 -24.68 9.07
CA ARG A 141 -4.26 -23.38 8.40
C ARG A 141 -3.21 -22.38 8.89
N ARG A 142 -2.99 -22.31 10.21
CA ARG A 142 -1.95 -21.44 10.81
C ARG A 142 -0.56 -21.83 10.33
N GLN A 143 -0.24 -23.11 10.27
CA GLN A 143 1.06 -23.58 9.77
C GLN A 143 1.26 -23.23 8.28
N GLN A 144 0.21 -23.34 7.45
CA GLN A 144 0.28 -22.94 6.05
C GLN A 144 0.46 -21.43 5.91
N GLU A 145 -0.31 -20.62 6.64
CA GLU A 145 -0.19 -19.17 6.65
C GLU A 145 1.21 -18.73 7.11
N GLU A 146 1.76 -19.35 8.15
CA GLU A 146 3.10 -19.04 8.62
C GLU A 146 4.17 -19.38 7.59
N GLN A 147 4.06 -20.54 6.92
CA GLN A 147 4.96 -20.89 5.81
C GLN A 147 4.86 -19.89 4.66
N GLU A 148 3.65 -19.49 4.29
CA GLU A 148 3.43 -18.52 3.21
C GLU A 148 4.00 -17.15 3.57
N ARG A 149 3.76 -16.67 4.80
CA ARG A 149 4.36 -15.43 5.33
C ARG A 149 5.89 -15.51 5.31
N ARG A 150 6.46 -16.66 5.67
CA ARG A 150 7.91 -16.87 5.64
C ARG A 150 8.46 -16.86 4.21
N ARG A 151 7.76 -17.49 3.26
CA ARG A 151 8.13 -17.46 1.83
C ARG A 151 8.07 -16.04 1.27
N HIS A 152 6.96 -15.35 1.51
CA HIS A 152 6.77 -13.97 1.08
C HIS A 152 7.84 -13.04 1.65
N PHE A 153 8.21 -13.21 2.93
CA PHE A 153 9.28 -12.42 3.54
C PHE A 153 10.63 -12.62 2.83
N ILE A 154 11.00 -13.87 2.55
CA ILE A 154 12.25 -14.20 1.84
C ILE A 154 12.24 -13.65 0.42
N GLU A 155 11.13 -13.79 -0.29
CA GLU A 155 10.97 -13.29 -1.66
C GLU A 155 11.00 -11.77 -1.74
N SER A 156 10.31 -11.09 -0.81
CA SER A 156 10.30 -9.63 -0.71
C SER A 156 11.69 -9.07 -0.39
N ASP A 157 12.41 -9.70 0.54
CA ASP A 157 13.78 -9.29 0.87
C ASP A 157 14.75 -9.53 -0.30
N ALA A 158 14.64 -10.68 -0.98
CA ALA A 158 15.42 -10.97 -2.18
C ALA A 158 15.12 -9.99 -3.32
N SER A 159 13.85 -9.64 -3.54
CA SER A 159 13.42 -8.69 -4.57
C SER A 159 13.93 -7.28 -4.27
N ARG A 160 13.85 -6.85 -3.00
CA ARG A 160 14.39 -5.57 -2.56
C ARG A 160 15.91 -5.51 -2.70
N LYS A 161 16.62 -6.61 -2.42
CA LYS A 161 18.06 -6.70 -2.63
C LYS A 161 18.42 -6.58 -4.11
N LYS A 162 17.74 -7.34 -4.98
CA LYS A 162 17.91 -7.25 -6.44
C LYS A 162 17.63 -5.86 -6.98
N GLN A 163 16.59 -5.20 -6.48
CA GLN A 163 16.25 -3.85 -6.91
C GLN A 163 17.36 -2.85 -6.57
N LYS A 164 17.94 -2.94 -5.36
CA LYS A 164 19.07 -2.10 -4.97
C LYS A 164 20.31 -2.36 -5.83
N GLU A 165 20.62 -3.63 -6.07
CA GLU A 165 21.76 -4.03 -6.90
C GLU A 165 21.59 -3.53 -8.35
N ALA A 166 20.39 -3.66 -8.91
CA ALA A 166 20.07 -3.13 -10.24
C ALA A 166 20.11 -1.59 -10.30
N GLU A 167 19.70 -0.91 -9.25
CA GLU A 167 19.81 0.56 -9.16
C GLU A 167 21.28 1.00 -9.06
N GLU A 168 22.09 0.32 -8.26
CA GLU A 168 23.53 0.59 -8.15
C GLU A 168 24.25 0.30 -9.48
N GLU A 169 23.94 -0.82 -10.15
CA GLU A 169 24.47 -1.14 -11.47
C GLU A 169 24.05 -0.10 -12.52
N GLY A 170 22.78 0.35 -12.47
CA GLY A 170 22.28 1.43 -13.32
C GLY A 170 23.05 2.73 -13.12
N ARG A 171 23.31 3.14 -11.87
CA ARG A 171 24.13 4.32 -11.55
C ARG A 171 25.55 4.19 -12.06
N MET A 172 26.18 3.02 -11.90
CA MET A 172 27.53 2.78 -12.39
C MET A 172 27.61 2.85 -13.92
N LEU A 173 26.61 2.33 -14.63
CA LEU A 173 26.51 2.42 -16.09
C LEU A 173 26.29 3.86 -16.55
N GLU A 174 25.39 4.60 -15.89
CA GLU A 174 25.13 6.01 -16.19
C GLU A 174 26.35 6.89 -15.93
N GLU A 175 27.07 6.67 -14.82
CA GLU A 175 28.33 7.36 -14.54
C GLU A 175 29.41 7.03 -15.58
N ALA A 176 29.51 5.76 -15.99
CA ALA A 176 30.45 5.36 -17.03
C ALA A 176 30.09 5.99 -18.40
N GLU A 177 28.81 6.07 -18.75
CA GLU A 177 28.35 6.73 -19.97
C GLU A 177 28.64 8.24 -19.93
N ASN A 178 28.32 8.89 -18.82
CA ASN A 178 28.60 10.32 -18.63
C ASN A 178 30.10 10.62 -18.72
N GLN A 179 30.96 9.79 -18.14
CA GLN A 179 32.41 9.93 -18.26
C GLN A 179 32.88 9.83 -19.71
N ARG A 180 32.31 8.92 -20.51
CA ARG A 180 32.65 8.79 -21.94
C ARG A 180 32.22 10.03 -22.73
N LEU A 181 31.03 10.55 -22.44
CA LEU A 181 30.52 11.75 -23.09
C LEU A 181 31.34 13.00 -22.72
N GLU A 182 31.75 13.11 -21.44
CA GLU A 182 32.61 14.18 -20.97
C GLU A 182 34.01 14.11 -21.60
N GLU A 183 34.58 12.90 -21.74
CA GLU A 183 35.85 12.71 -22.42
C GLU A 183 35.76 13.11 -23.91
N GLU A 184 34.68 12.74 -24.60
CA GLU A 184 34.43 13.14 -25.98
C GLU A 184 34.33 14.67 -26.12
N ARG A 185 33.58 15.32 -25.22
CA ARG A 185 33.47 16.78 -25.18
C ARG A 185 34.83 17.43 -24.95
N ARG A 186 35.65 16.89 -24.06
CA ARG A 186 37.00 17.41 -23.78
C ARG A 186 37.90 17.30 -25.01
N ARG A 187 37.84 16.18 -25.74
CA ARG A 187 38.61 15.99 -26.98
C ARG A 187 38.18 16.97 -28.07
N ALA A 188 36.88 17.23 -28.23
CA ALA A 188 36.38 18.22 -29.18
C ALA A 188 36.83 19.66 -28.83
N GLU A 189 36.81 20.02 -27.54
CA GLU A 189 37.32 21.32 -27.07
C GLU A 189 38.83 21.45 -27.30
N GLU A 190 39.59 20.40 -27.04
CA GLU A 190 41.03 20.38 -27.30
C GLU A 190 41.36 20.53 -28.79
N GLN A 191 40.60 19.86 -29.68
CA GLN A 191 40.72 20.05 -31.14
C GLN A 191 40.44 21.49 -31.54
N LYS A 192 39.34 22.08 -31.06
CA LYS A 192 39.02 23.49 -31.33
C LYS A 192 40.14 24.43 -30.88
N ARG A 193 40.72 24.17 -29.70
CA ARG A 193 41.84 24.95 -29.19
C ARG A 193 43.10 24.80 -30.03
N GLN A 194 43.39 23.61 -30.55
CA GLN A 194 44.50 23.38 -31.47
C GLN A 194 44.28 24.10 -32.81
N GLU A 195 43.06 24.06 -33.35
CA GLU A 195 42.70 24.80 -34.56
C GLU A 195 42.84 26.31 -34.37
N GLU A 196 42.34 26.85 -33.25
CA GLU A 196 42.50 28.26 -32.88
C GLU A 196 43.99 28.64 -32.74
N ALA A 197 44.80 27.81 -32.08
CA ALA A 197 46.24 28.03 -31.96
C ALA A 197 46.92 28.02 -33.34
N SER A 198 46.62 27.03 -34.19
CA SER A 198 47.16 26.94 -35.55
C SER A 198 46.77 28.14 -36.42
N MET A 199 45.52 28.59 -36.34
CA MET A 199 45.06 29.80 -37.01
C MET A 199 45.79 31.04 -36.48
N SER A 200 45.97 31.15 -35.18
CA SER A 200 46.69 32.26 -34.56
C SER A 200 48.17 32.29 -34.95
N ASP A 201 48.84 31.15 -35.05
CA ASP A 201 50.22 31.04 -35.52
C ASP A 201 50.33 31.42 -36.99
N ARG A 202 49.38 30.96 -37.82
CA ARG A 202 49.34 31.32 -39.24
C ARG A 202 49.12 32.83 -39.44
N LEU A 203 48.23 33.43 -38.66
CA LEU A 203 48.01 34.88 -38.67
C LEU A 203 49.25 35.62 -38.15
N THR A 204 49.85 35.18 -37.06
CA THR A 204 51.05 35.79 -36.47
C THR A 204 52.22 35.75 -37.44
N SER A 205 52.42 34.62 -38.14
CA SER A 205 53.40 34.48 -39.22
C SER A 205 53.12 35.44 -40.38
N LEU A 206 51.87 35.54 -40.84
CA LEU A 206 51.46 36.48 -41.89
C LEU A 206 51.71 37.95 -41.49
N PHE A 207 51.31 38.34 -40.28
CA PHE A 207 51.57 39.68 -39.75
C PHE A 207 53.07 39.96 -39.55
N GLY A 208 53.85 38.95 -39.18
CA GLY A 208 55.31 39.04 -39.11
C GLY A 208 55.95 39.30 -40.48
N MET A 209 55.47 38.64 -41.52
CA MET A 209 55.93 38.88 -42.91
C MET A 209 55.57 40.29 -43.39
N ILE A 210 54.37 40.79 -43.07
CA ILE A 210 53.93 42.14 -43.43
C ILE A 210 54.85 43.18 -42.76
N ARG A 211 55.07 43.07 -41.44
CA ARG A 211 55.98 43.96 -40.71
C ARG A 211 57.41 43.92 -41.25
N LYS A 212 57.94 42.73 -41.54
CA LYS A 212 59.28 42.58 -42.14
C LYS A 212 59.38 43.19 -43.54
N LYS A 213 58.28 43.22 -44.30
CA LYS A 213 58.23 43.86 -45.61
C LYS A 213 58.14 45.38 -45.49
N GLU A 214 57.43 45.89 -44.49
CA GLU A 214 57.36 47.32 -44.15
C GLU A 214 58.71 47.83 -43.66
N GLU A 215 59.36 47.12 -42.74
CA GLU A 215 60.69 47.47 -42.23
C GLU A 215 61.75 47.47 -43.34
N LYS A 216 61.72 46.50 -44.27
CA LYS A 216 62.57 46.53 -45.48
C LYS A 216 62.24 47.68 -46.44
N LYS A 217 61.00 48.18 -46.44
CA LYS A 217 60.58 49.31 -47.26
C LYS A 217 60.99 50.63 -46.63
N ASP A 218 60.96 50.72 -45.31
CA ASP A 218 61.46 51.84 -44.52
C ASP A 218 62.99 51.90 -44.53
N GLU A 219 63.70 50.76 -44.43
CA GLU A 219 65.16 50.70 -44.62
C GLU A 219 65.57 51.11 -46.04
N ALA A 220 64.83 50.69 -47.08
CA ALA A 220 65.08 51.13 -48.45
C ALA A 220 64.79 52.64 -48.66
N GLN A 221 63.79 53.20 -47.95
CA GLN A 221 63.52 54.63 -47.93
C GLN A 221 64.55 55.44 -47.12
N GLN A 222 65.13 54.85 -46.08
CA GLN A 222 66.20 55.49 -45.30
C GLN A 222 67.52 55.46 -46.07
N GLN A 223 67.85 54.37 -46.77
CA GLN A 223 69.04 54.30 -47.63
C GLN A 223 68.97 55.29 -48.80
N THR A 224 67.80 55.48 -49.42
CA THR A 224 67.63 56.51 -50.46
C THR A 224 67.69 57.95 -49.91
N LYS A 225 67.40 58.16 -48.62
CA LYS A 225 67.60 59.47 -47.96
C LYS A 225 69.04 59.71 -47.51
N GLU A 226 69.79 58.66 -47.20
CA GLU A 226 71.20 58.80 -46.77
C GLU A 226 72.16 58.97 -47.97
N GLU A 227 71.84 58.41 -49.14
CA GLU A 227 72.61 58.60 -50.39
C GLU A 227 72.44 60.02 -51.00
N GLN A 228 71.55 60.85 -50.44
CA GLN A 228 71.26 62.20 -50.92
C GLN A 228 71.80 63.33 -50.01
N LYS A 229 72.83 63.05 -49.20
CA LYS A 229 73.61 64.11 -48.51
C LYS A 229 74.73 64.61 -49.44
N PRO A 230 74.73 65.88 -49.90
CA PRO A 230 75.84 66.43 -50.66
C PRO A 230 77.06 66.63 -49.74
N SER A 231 78.25 66.38 -50.29
CA SER A 231 79.53 66.55 -49.60
C SER A 231 79.77 68.02 -49.21
N PRO A 232 80.54 68.31 -48.15
CA PRO A 232 80.96 69.68 -47.87
C PRO A 232 81.98 70.11 -48.93
N ALA A 233 81.68 71.17 -49.65
CA ALA A 233 82.61 71.80 -50.59
C ALA A 233 83.74 72.48 -49.81
N LEU A 234 84.97 72.01 -50.06
CA LEU A 234 86.20 72.72 -49.77
C LEU A 234 86.26 73.98 -50.66
N HIS A 235 86.19 75.16 -50.05
CA HIS A 235 86.61 76.40 -50.70
C HIS A 235 87.83 76.96 -49.97
N THR A 236 88.97 76.80 -50.62
CA THR A 236 90.27 77.40 -50.34
C THR A 236 90.37 78.82 -50.90
N GLU A 237 91.04 79.68 -50.13
CA GLU A 237 91.99 80.73 -50.53
C GLU A 237 91.46 82.09 -51.08
N GLY A 238 92.00 83.17 -50.49
CA GLY A 238 92.26 84.42 -51.23
C GLY A 238 92.02 85.75 -50.49
N GLN A 239 92.96 86.18 -49.63
CA GLN A 239 93.31 87.61 -49.38
C GLN A 239 93.57 88.36 -50.71
N PRO A 240 93.66 89.72 -50.80
CA PRO A 240 94.02 90.75 -49.80
C PRO A 240 93.03 91.96 -49.83
N ALA A 241 93.16 93.10 -49.14
CA ALA A 241 94.25 93.84 -48.52
C ALA A 241 93.69 94.68 -47.35
#